data_AF-A0A6I5NUQ8-F1
#
_entry.id   AF-A0A6I5NUQ8-F1
#
_cell.length_a   1.000
_cell.length_b   1.000
_cell.length_c   1.000
_cell.angle_alpha   90.00
_cell.angle_beta   90.00
_cell.angle_gamma   90.00
#
_symmetry.space_group_name_H-M   'P 1'
#
loop_
_entity.id
_entity.type
_entity.pdbx_description
1 polymer ?
#
loop_
_entity_poly.entity_id
_entity_poly.type
_entity_poly.pdbx_seq_one_letter_code
_entity_poly.pdbx_strand_id
1 'polypeptide(L)'
;MATRSTLVYSAAAIRRMMGLPASVPVQLREFLDVVWVWVKGDRPTFVSKADFKRHFVERRQAAAESLTVIDWLSDPPRYMVTNPETGSNHLVVEQGDRLDCDCEDYQWQQRFIGRGCCKHGYAVLRYLGFDSLGDFLPGNFSPDEMRPAANA
;
A
#
# COMPACT_ATOMS: atom_id res chain seq x y z
N MET A 1 6.42 -14.80 11.65
CA MET A 1 7.65 -14.23 11.03
C MET A 1 7.30 -13.83 9.61
N ALA A 2 7.33 -12.53 9.28
CA ALA A 2 6.97 -12.06 7.94
C ALA A 2 8.07 -12.44 6.93
N THR A 3 7.68 -12.92 5.75
CA THR A 3 8.58 -13.12 4.61
C THR A 3 8.02 -12.35 3.41
N ARG A 4 8.84 -12.06 2.40
CA ARG A 4 8.41 -11.38 1.16
C ARG A 4 7.17 -12.06 0.54
N SER A 5 7.17 -13.39 0.49
CA SER A 5 6.06 -14.19 0.00
C SER A 5 4.82 -14.04 0.89
N THR A 6 4.97 -14.01 2.22
CA THR A 6 3.81 -13.82 3.13
C THR A 6 3.23 -12.41 3.09
N LEU A 7 3.99 -11.39 2.70
CA LEU A 7 3.52 -10.01 2.66
C LEU A 7 2.52 -9.79 1.51
N VAL A 8 2.87 -10.25 0.31
CA VAL A 8 2.06 -10.06 -0.91
C VAL A 8 1.24 -11.32 -1.25
N TYR A 9 1.86 -12.49 -1.21
CA TYR A 9 1.27 -13.78 -1.59
C TYR A 9 0.79 -14.57 -0.36
N SER A 10 -0.25 -14.05 0.30
CA SER A 10 -0.77 -14.62 1.55
C SER A 10 -2.10 -15.36 1.38
N ALA A 11 -2.34 -16.34 2.25
CA ALA A 11 -3.64 -17.03 2.32
C ALA A 11 -4.78 -16.04 2.60
N ALA A 12 -4.50 -14.99 3.39
CA ALA A 12 -5.46 -13.93 3.66
C ALA A 12 -5.78 -13.10 2.40
N ALA A 13 -4.80 -12.86 1.51
CA ALA A 13 -5.04 -12.20 0.22
C ALA A 13 -5.96 -13.05 -0.66
N ILE A 14 -5.68 -14.34 -0.81
CA ILE A 14 -6.56 -15.25 -1.58
C ILE A 14 -7.97 -15.29 -1.03
N ARG A 15 -8.14 -15.40 0.29
CA ARG A 15 -9.47 -15.43 0.89
C ARG A 15 -10.28 -14.20 0.49
N ARG A 16 -9.66 -13.03 0.44
CA ARG A 16 -10.34 -11.80 0.01
C ARG A 16 -10.60 -11.76 -1.49
N MET A 17 -9.61 -12.10 -2.30
CA MET A 17 -9.76 -12.20 -3.77
C MET A 17 -10.92 -13.09 -4.17
N MET A 18 -11.12 -14.19 -3.43
CA MET A 18 -12.13 -15.22 -3.73
C MET A 18 -13.41 -15.10 -2.88
N GLY A 19 -13.54 -14.07 -2.02
CA GLY A 19 -14.71 -13.89 -1.16
C GLY A 19 -14.91 -15.00 -0.10
N LEU A 20 -13.83 -15.66 0.32
CA LEU A 20 -13.85 -16.80 1.25
C LEU A 20 -13.79 -16.33 2.72
N PRO A 21 -14.50 -17.01 3.64
CA PRO A 21 -14.37 -16.79 5.08
C PRO A 21 -12.95 -17.02 5.61
N ALA A 22 -12.58 -16.32 6.69
CA ALA A 22 -11.27 -16.44 7.33
C ALA A 22 -10.95 -17.87 7.82
N SER A 23 -11.98 -18.65 8.15
CA SER A 23 -11.88 -20.04 8.63
C SER A 23 -11.52 -21.04 7.54
N VAL A 24 -11.65 -20.68 6.26
CA VAL A 24 -11.39 -21.62 5.16
C VAL A 24 -9.88 -21.91 5.06
N PRO A 25 -9.45 -23.18 5.09
CA PRO A 25 -8.06 -23.55 4.87
C PRO A 25 -7.65 -23.26 3.43
N VAL A 26 -6.55 -22.53 3.27
CA VAL A 26 -5.95 -22.19 1.97
C VAL A 26 -4.49 -22.58 1.99
N GLN A 27 -4.06 -23.35 1.00
CA GLN A 27 -2.66 -23.69 0.78
C GLN A 27 -2.13 -22.93 -0.44
N LEU A 28 -0.89 -22.48 -0.33
CA LEU A 28 -0.22 -21.72 -1.37
C LEU A 28 1.15 -22.32 -1.68
N ARG A 29 1.51 -22.33 -2.96
CA ARG A 29 2.87 -22.60 -3.43
C ARG A 29 3.25 -21.56 -4.48
N GLU A 30 4.35 -20.86 -4.25
CA GLU A 30 4.84 -19.83 -5.16
C GLU A 30 5.64 -20.47 -6.31
N PHE A 31 5.33 -20.08 -7.55
CA PHE A 31 6.09 -20.40 -8.76
C PHE A 31 6.66 -19.11 -9.36
N LEU A 32 7.30 -19.17 -10.53
CA LEU A 32 7.96 -18.01 -11.14
C LEU A 32 7.01 -16.82 -11.31
N ASP A 33 5.92 -17.00 -12.07
CA ASP A 33 4.98 -15.93 -12.44
C ASP A 33 3.58 -16.07 -11.81
N VAL A 34 3.31 -17.23 -11.21
CA VAL A 34 2.01 -17.59 -10.66
C VAL A 34 2.15 -18.13 -9.24
N VAL A 35 1.05 -18.14 -8.52
CA VAL A 35 0.91 -18.81 -7.24
C VAL A 35 -0.13 -19.90 -7.43
N TRP A 36 0.25 -21.13 -7.12
CA TRP A 36 -0.69 -22.23 -7.02
C TRP A 36 -1.47 -22.11 -5.73
N VAL A 37 -2.79 -22.21 -5.85
CA VAL A 37 -3.74 -22.02 -4.78
C VAL A 37 -4.60 -23.26 -4.68
N TRP A 38 -4.74 -23.78 -3.46
CA TRP A 38 -5.70 -24.83 -3.16
C TRP A 38 -6.58 -24.43 -1.99
N VAL A 39 -7.89 -24.53 -2.22
CA VAL A 39 -8.94 -24.23 -1.26
C VAL A 39 -9.71 -25.53 -1.02
N LYS A 40 -10.00 -25.84 0.24
CA LYS A 40 -10.74 -27.07 0.57
C LYS A 40 -12.13 -27.03 -0.07
N GLY A 41 -12.42 -28.02 -0.92
CA GLY A 41 -13.70 -28.15 -1.62
C GLY A 41 -13.66 -27.71 -3.08
N ASP A 42 -12.62 -26.98 -3.49
CA ASP A 42 -12.46 -26.48 -4.86
C ASP A 42 -11.34 -27.21 -5.61
N ARG A 43 -11.36 -27.05 -6.94
CA ARG A 43 -10.23 -27.47 -7.78
C ARG A 43 -9.05 -26.53 -7.55
N PRO A 44 -7.81 -27.04 -7.46
CA PRO A 44 -6.64 -26.18 -7.40
C PRO A 44 -6.56 -25.25 -8.60
N THR A 45 -6.19 -24.00 -8.38
CA THR A 45 -6.08 -22.97 -9.43
C THR A 45 -4.73 -22.27 -9.37
N PHE A 46 -4.36 -21.63 -10.48
CA PHE A 46 -3.21 -20.73 -10.53
C PHE A 46 -3.72 -19.29 -10.59
N VAL A 47 -3.15 -18.44 -9.75
CA VAL A 47 -3.44 -16.99 -9.72
C VAL A 47 -2.16 -16.26 -10.08
N SER A 48 -2.24 -15.25 -10.96
CA SER A 48 -1.06 -14.54 -11.41
C SER A 48 -0.48 -13.68 -10.27
N LYS A 49 0.86 -13.54 -10.21
CA LYS A 49 1.49 -12.64 -9.24
C LYS A 49 1.10 -11.17 -9.48
N ALA A 50 0.72 -10.82 -10.71
CA ALA A 50 0.21 -9.50 -11.04
C ALA A 50 -1.11 -9.21 -10.33
N ASP A 51 -2.04 -10.17 -10.30
CA ASP A 51 -3.32 -10.00 -9.62
C ASP A 51 -3.15 -9.82 -8.10
N PHE A 52 -2.21 -10.55 -7.49
CA PHE A 52 -1.86 -10.33 -6.08
C PHE A 52 -1.30 -8.93 -5.81
N LYS A 53 -0.40 -8.44 -6.67
CA LYS A 53 0.16 -7.09 -6.55
C LYS A 53 -0.94 -6.04 -6.71
N ARG A 54 -1.83 -6.21 -7.69
CA ARG A 54 -2.98 -5.33 -7.91
C ARG A 54 -3.87 -5.28 -6.67
N HIS A 55 -4.33 -6.43 -6.16
CA HIS A 55 -5.11 -6.46 -4.93
C HIS A 55 -4.33 -5.81 -3.77
N PHE A 56 -3.03 -6.09 -3.62
CA PHE A 56 -2.22 -5.54 -2.54
C PHE A 56 -2.21 -4.00 -2.52
N VAL A 57 -2.17 -3.38 -3.70
CA VAL A 57 -2.25 -1.92 -3.90
C VAL A 57 -3.67 -1.43 -3.65
N GLU A 58 -4.69 -1.99 -4.31
CA GLU A 58 -6.09 -1.60 -4.19
C GLU A 58 -6.55 -1.61 -2.73
N ARG A 59 -6.18 -2.64 -1.96
CA ARG A 59 -6.52 -2.73 -0.54
C ARG A 59 -5.92 -1.59 0.28
N ARG A 60 -4.71 -1.15 -0.05
CA ARG A 60 -4.05 -0.06 0.68
C ARG A 60 -4.60 1.29 0.31
N GLN A 61 -4.93 1.50 -0.97
CA GLN A 61 -5.65 2.68 -1.43
C GLN A 61 -7.01 2.77 -0.74
N ALA A 62 -7.81 1.69 -0.74
CA ALA A 62 -9.09 1.65 -0.04
C ALA A 62 -8.93 1.91 1.47
N ALA A 63 -7.92 1.33 2.12
CA ALA A 63 -7.64 1.59 3.53
C ALA A 63 -7.07 2.99 3.82
N ALA A 64 -6.65 3.72 2.79
CA ALA A 64 -6.21 5.11 2.91
C ALA A 64 -7.38 6.10 2.87
N GLU A 65 -8.53 5.69 2.31
CA GLU A 65 -9.65 6.59 2.07
C GLU A 65 -10.22 7.22 3.34
N SER A 66 -10.21 6.46 4.44
CA SER A 66 -10.70 6.88 5.75
C SER A 66 -9.66 7.64 6.58
N LEU A 67 -8.45 7.84 6.07
CA LEU A 67 -7.38 8.54 6.79
C LEU A 67 -7.43 10.05 6.54
N THR A 68 -7.11 10.81 7.57
CA THR A 68 -6.99 12.27 7.51
C THR A 68 -5.52 12.65 7.43
N VAL A 69 -5.19 13.60 6.56
CA VAL A 69 -3.84 14.12 6.39
C VAL A 69 -3.79 15.57 6.87
N ILE A 70 -2.78 15.89 7.67
CA ILE A 70 -2.45 17.26 8.09
C ILE A 70 -1.01 17.53 7.65
N ASP A 71 -0.82 18.57 6.84
CA ASP A 71 0.49 19.00 6.38
C ASP A 71 1.20 19.84 7.44
N TRP A 72 2.50 19.65 7.54
CA TRP A 72 3.37 20.47 8.38
C TRP A 72 4.22 21.30 7.43
N LEU A 73 4.08 22.62 7.52
CA LEU A 73 4.87 23.61 6.78
C LEU A 73 6.36 23.52 7.17
N SER A 74 7.04 22.51 6.66
CA SER A 74 8.40 22.12 7.00
C SER A 74 9.17 21.70 5.75
N ASP A 75 10.50 21.76 5.84
CA ASP A 75 11.42 21.32 4.78
C ASP A 75 12.36 20.23 5.34
N PRO A 76 12.30 18.97 4.86
CA PRO A 76 11.40 18.48 3.81
C PRO A 76 9.93 18.45 4.25
N PRO A 77 8.97 18.43 3.31
CA PRO A 77 7.54 18.33 3.62
C PRO A 77 7.23 17.11 4.49
N ARG A 78 6.38 17.34 5.49
CA ARG A 78 5.94 16.32 6.44
C ARG A 78 4.43 16.32 6.55
N TYR A 79 3.88 15.13 6.70
CA TYR A 79 2.45 14.91 6.78
C TYR A 79 2.15 14.02 7.98
N MET A 80 1.29 14.50 8.86
CA MET A 80 0.72 13.69 9.92
C MET A 80 -0.53 13.01 9.37
N VAL A 81 -0.51 11.68 9.32
CA VAL A 81 -1.66 10.88 8.87
C VAL A 81 -2.32 10.25 10.08
N THR A 82 -3.59 10.60 10.30
CA THR A 82 -4.40 10.13 11.44
C THR A 82 -5.44 9.13 10.96
N ASN A 83 -5.56 8.01 11.67
CA ASN A 83 -6.68 7.10 11.53
C ASN A 83 -7.78 7.46 12.56
N PRO A 84 -8.90 8.07 12.15
CA PRO A 84 -9.93 8.53 13.07
C PRO A 84 -10.60 7.39 13.86
N GLU A 85 -10.63 6.17 13.32
CA GLU A 85 -11.25 5.02 14.00
C GLU A 85 -10.44 4.54 15.21
N THR A 86 -9.11 4.68 15.15
CA THR A 86 -8.19 4.13 16.17
C THR A 86 -7.46 5.22 16.96
N GLY A 87 -7.49 6.47 16.48
CA GLY A 87 -6.69 7.57 17.01
C GLY A 87 -5.18 7.44 16.76
N SER A 88 -4.75 6.46 15.96
CA SER A 88 -3.33 6.27 15.63
C SER A 88 -2.85 7.33 14.64
N ASN A 89 -1.60 7.78 14.85
CA ASN A 89 -0.96 8.82 14.06
C ASN A 89 0.36 8.29 13.51
N HIS A 90 0.63 8.60 12.25
CA HIS A 90 1.84 8.19 11.55
C HIS A 90 2.44 9.36 10.78
N LEU A 91 3.74 9.56 10.93
CA LEU A 91 4.47 10.56 10.16
C LEU A 91 4.82 9.99 8.79
N VAL A 92 4.51 10.75 7.75
CA VAL A 92 4.96 10.53 6.39
C VAL A 92 5.84 11.71 5.98
N VAL A 93 7.03 11.43 5.50
CA VAL A 93 8.02 12.42 5.08
C VAL A 93 8.23 12.28 3.59
N GLU A 94 8.10 13.40 2.89
CA GLU A 94 8.46 13.47 1.49
C GLU A 94 9.98 13.50 1.34
N GLN A 95 10.50 12.59 0.54
CA GLN A 95 11.87 12.61 0.05
C GLN A 95 11.74 12.70 -1.48
N GLY A 96 12.60 13.47 -2.14
CA GLY A 96 12.44 13.76 -3.57
C GLY A 96 12.21 12.54 -4.49
N ASP A 97 12.60 11.33 -4.07
CA ASP A 97 12.40 10.07 -4.79
C ASP A 97 11.55 9.01 -4.05
N ARG A 98 10.87 9.35 -2.95
CA ARG A 98 10.01 8.42 -2.18
C ARG A 98 9.19 9.11 -1.08
N LEU A 99 8.17 8.41 -0.58
CA LEU A 99 7.48 8.76 0.66
C LEU A 99 7.90 7.81 1.79
N ASP A 100 8.60 8.32 2.79
CA ASP A 100 9.01 7.56 3.96
C ASP A 100 7.92 7.62 5.04
N CYS A 101 7.49 6.47 5.56
CA CYS A 101 6.51 6.41 6.63
C CYS A 101 7.07 5.67 7.86
N ASP A 102 6.74 6.13 9.06
CA ASP A 102 7.19 5.48 10.30
C ASP A 102 6.48 4.15 10.62
N CYS A 103 5.41 3.80 9.91
CA CYS A 103 4.59 2.64 10.24
C CYS A 103 5.27 1.30 9.94
N GLU A 104 4.88 0.26 10.70
CA GLU A 104 5.45 -1.09 10.57
C GLU A 104 5.23 -1.68 9.16
N ASP A 105 4.06 -1.46 8.54
CA ASP A 105 3.77 -1.94 7.18
C ASP A 105 4.76 -1.37 6.15
N TYR A 106 5.13 -0.09 6.27
CA TYR A 106 6.12 0.52 5.40
C TYR A 106 7.50 -0.12 5.61
N GLN A 107 7.91 -0.31 6.86
CA GLN A 107 9.20 -0.94 7.18
C GLN A 107 9.31 -2.35 6.58
N TRP A 108 8.23 -3.15 6.64
CA TRP A 108 8.19 -4.46 6.00
C TRP A 108 8.24 -4.38 4.47
N GLN A 109 7.53 -3.43 3.87
CA GLN A 109 7.59 -3.22 2.42
C GLN A 109 9.00 -2.81 1.98
N GLN A 110 9.65 -1.88 2.67
CA GLN A 110 11.03 -1.48 2.38
C GLN A 110 12.00 -2.66 2.52
N ARG A 111 11.86 -3.46 3.59
CA ARG A 111 12.72 -4.61 3.83
C ARG A 111 12.60 -5.70 2.75
N PHE A 112 11.39 -5.97 2.26
CA PHE A 112 11.14 -7.12 1.38
C PHE A 112 10.93 -6.78 -0.09
N ILE A 113 10.50 -5.56 -0.40
CA ILE A 113 10.18 -5.08 -1.74
C ILE A 113 11.21 -4.03 -2.18
N GLY A 114 11.86 -3.33 -1.24
CA GLY A 114 12.86 -2.29 -1.49
C GLY A 114 12.25 -0.91 -1.79
N ARG A 115 11.02 -0.89 -2.31
CA ARG A 115 10.18 0.29 -2.47
C ARG A 115 8.74 -0.10 -2.16
N GLY A 116 8.02 0.75 -1.45
CA GLY A 116 6.63 0.48 -1.08
C GLY A 116 5.86 1.75 -0.75
N CYS A 117 4.54 1.63 -0.80
CA CYS A 117 3.63 2.67 -0.35
C CYS A 117 2.63 2.00 0.60
N CYS A 118 2.71 2.37 1.88
CA CYS A 118 1.73 1.92 2.87
C CYS A 118 0.43 2.72 2.71
N LYS A 119 -0.62 2.35 3.46
CA LYS A 119 -1.88 3.10 3.44
C LYS A 119 -1.70 4.60 3.79
N HIS A 120 -0.76 4.94 4.68
CA HIS A 120 -0.51 6.34 5.04
C HIS A 120 0.14 7.11 3.88
N GLY A 121 1.07 6.46 3.17
CA GLY A 121 1.66 7.03 1.96
C GLY A 121 0.59 7.27 0.88
N TYR A 122 -0.33 6.33 0.67
CA TYR A 122 -1.45 6.53 -0.27
C TYR A 122 -2.39 7.67 0.13
N ALA A 123 -2.61 7.87 1.44
CA ALA A 123 -3.39 9.01 1.91
C ALA A 123 -2.72 10.35 1.56
N VAL A 124 -1.40 10.43 1.73
CA VAL A 124 -0.60 11.60 1.35
C VAL A 124 -0.58 11.80 -0.16
N LEU A 125 -0.38 10.75 -0.95
CA LEU A 125 -0.44 10.84 -2.41
C LEU A 125 -1.78 11.42 -2.88
N ARG A 126 -2.89 10.91 -2.35
CA ARG A 126 -4.23 11.43 -2.66
C ARG A 126 -4.40 12.89 -2.24
N TYR A 127 -3.91 13.26 -1.05
CA TYR A 127 -3.92 14.65 -0.57
C TYR A 127 -3.14 15.58 -1.52
N LEU A 128 -2.03 15.11 -2.08
CA LEU A 128 -1.21 15.83 -3.05
C LEU A 128 -1.77 15.79 -4.49
N GLY A 129 -2.86 15.05 -4.74
CA GLY A 129 -3.49 14.94 -6.05
C GLY A 129 -2.90 13.85 -6.97
N PHE A 130 -2.17 12.88 -6.42
CA PHE A 130 -1.62 11.73 -7.14
C PHE A 130 -2.39 10.44 -6.86
N ASP A 131 -2.57 9.61 -7.90
CA ASP A 131 -3.26 8.31 -7.79
C ASP A 131 -2.31 7.17 -7.43
N SER A 132 -1.02 7.29 -7.79
CA SER A 132 -0.02 6.27 -7.55
C SER A 132 1.34 6.84 -7.13
N LEU A 133 2.16 5.99 -6.52
CA LEU A 133 3.56 6.34 -6.25
C LEU A 133 4.31 6.61 -7.56
N GLY A 134 3.95 5.94 -8.67
CA GLY A 134 4.57 6.17 -9.96
C GLY A 134 4.35 7.59 -10.49
N ASP A 135 3.17 8.15 -10.26
CA ASP A 135 2.82 9.51 -10.68
C ASP A 135 3.56 10.57 -9.86
N PHE A 136 3.81 10.28 -8.58
CA PHE A 136 4.51 11.16 -7.66
C PHE A 136 6.03 11.24 -7.91
N LEU A 137 6.66 10.17 -8.41
CA LEU A 137 8.11 10.13 -8.54
C LEU A 137 8.63 11.02 -9.68
N PRO A 138 9.80 11.67 -9.52
CA PRO A 138 10.34 12.70 -10.42
C PRO A 138 10.81 12.21 -11.81
N GLY A 139 10.32 11.06 -12.28
CA GLY A 139 10.40 10.65 -13.68
C GLY A 139 9.28 11.22 -14.56
N ASN A 140 8.24 11.81 -13.96
CA ASN A 140 7.02 12.23 -14.68
C ASN A 140 6.59 13.70 -14.53
N PHE A 141 7.12 14.51 -13.60
CA PHE A 141 6.58 15.88 -13.36
C PHE A 141 7.60 16.91 -12.86
N SER A 142 7.40 18.18 -13.24
CA SER A 142 8.19 19.35 -12.84
C SER A 142 7.64 19.96 -11.54
N PRO A 143 8.49 20.40 -10.57
CA PRO A 143 8.06 20.90 -9.26
C PRO A 143 7.19 22.17 -9.24
N ASP A 144 7.06 22.88 -10.37
CA ASP A 144 6.43 24.22 -10.40
C ASP A 144 4.88 24.22 -10.46
N GLU A 145 4.23 23.07 -10.67
CA GLU A 145 2.77 23.03 -10.99
C GLU A 145 1.84 22.67 -9.80
N MET A 146 2.35 22.33 -8.61
CA MET A 146 1.55 21.63 -7.58
C MET A 146 1.40 22.33 -6.22
N ARG A 147 1.29 23.66 -6.19
CA ARG A 147 0.70 24.32 -5.01
C ARG A 147 -0.79 24.55 -5.24
N PRO A 148 -1.71 23.83 -4.56
CA PRO A 148 -3.09 24.28 -4.51
C PRO A 148 -3.11 25.69 -3.93
N ALA A 149 -3.86 26.59 -4.56
CA ALA A 149 -4.02 27.95 -4.09
C ALA A 149 -4.41 27.91 -2.62
N ALA A 150 -3.56 28.49 -1.76
CA ALA A 150 -3.88 28.70 -0.36
C ALA A 150 -5.24 29.42 -0.30
N ASN A 151 -6.22 28.80 0.33
CA ASN A 151 -7.53 29.41 0.56
C ASN A 151 -7.30 30.73 1.31
N ALA A 152 -7.53 31.84 0.61
CA ALA A 152 -7.61 33.19 1.14
C ALA A 152 -9.02 33.48 1.68
#